data_AF-D7LHP0-F1
#
_entry.id   AF-D7LHP0-F1
#
_cell.length_a   1.000
_cell.length_b   1.000
_cell.length_c   1.000
_cell.angle_alpha   90.00
_cell.angle_beta   90.00
_cell.angle_gamma   90.00
#
_symmetry.space_group_name_H-M   'P 1'
#
loop_
_entity.id
_entity.type
_entity.pdbx_description
1 polymer ?
#
loop_
_entity_poly.entity_id
_entity_poly.type
_entity_poly.pdbx_seq_one_letter_code
_entity_poly.pdbx_strand_id
1 'polypeptide(L)'
;MKKKKTRVPCNFCEFSSSRYGFDQSLQDQDKEEIVLRKQVMRLRSLIRRMTGRDDDVSFTELQELTSHLENVQRIVEDHMNKIMPPDQVESKQLKMEREFERRKSESLQSEFERLRIYNERMNGRGIESMSCYHDVVQLDSQITYALMSLSEQMTRPLEEQLCKAELGKHVVKIYGKPITDENKELRRSVRLAKKKE
;
A
#
# COMPACT_ATOMS: atom_id res chain seq x y z
N MET A 1 5.43 41.77 -11.70
CA MET A 1 5.52 40.41 -12.29
C MET A 1 5.50 39.39 -11.15
N LYS A 2 4.42 38.62 -11.00
CA LYS A 2 4.29 37.62 -9.92
C LYS A 2 5.07 36.36 -10.31
N LYS A 3 6.12 36.02 -9.54
CA LYS A 3 6.93 34.80 -9.75
C LYS A 3 6.01 33.58 -9.63
N LYS A 4 5.84 32.84 -10.72
CA LYS A 4 5.16 31.54 -10.73
C LYS A 4 5.99 30.60 -9.85
N LYS A 5 5.44 30.18 -8.69
CA LYS A 5 6.03 29.10 -7.89
C LYS A 5 5.92 27.83 -8.73
N THR A 6 7.03 27.42 -9.35
CA THR A 6 7.17 26.12 -10.01
C THR A 6 6.97 25.04 -8.96
N ARG A 7 5.80 24.39 -9.00
CA ARG A 7 5.53 23.20 -8.20
C ARG A 7 6.47 22.11 -8.70
N VAL A 8 7.38 21.66 -7.85
CA VAL A 8 8.25 20.52 -8.15
C VAL A 8 7.35 19.31 -8.45
N PRO A 9 7.53 18.62 -9.59
CA PRO A 9 6.74 17.43 -9.90
C PRO A 9 7.01 16.37 -8.83
N CYS A 10 5.95 15.88 -8.21
CA CYS A 10 6.02 14.68 -7.38
C CYS A 10 5.80 13.50 -8.32
N ASN A 11 6.78 12.60 -8.41
CA ASN A 11 6.76 11.43 -9.30
C ASN A 11 5.54 10.49 -9.09
N PHE A 12 4.83 10.60 -7.95
CA PHE A 12 3.65 9.78 -7.64
C PHE A 12 2.32 10.56 -7.68
N CYS A 13 2.36 11.86 -8.00
CA CYS A 13 1.13 12.65 -8.09
C CYS A 13 0.28 12.33 -9.33
N GLU A 14 0.82 11.61 -10.32
CA GLU A 14 0.14 11.21 -11.55
C GLU A 14 -0.90 10.09 -11.32
N PHE A 15 -0.66 9.19 -10.36
CA PHE A 15 -1.58 8.09 -9.98
C PHE A 15 -2.89 8.53 -9.29
N SER A 16 -3.15 9.83 -9.14
CA SER A 16 -4.27 10.33 -8.31
C SER A 16 -5.13 11.41 -8.96
N SER A 17 -4.91 11.73 -10.23
CA SER A 17 -5.44 12.98 -10.80
C SER A 17 -6.93 12.96 -11.17
N SER A 18 -7.62 11.81 -11.20
CA SER A 18 -8.94 11.71 -11.85
C SER A 18 -10.16 11.56 -10.93
N ARG A 19 -10.04 11.34 -9.61
CA ARG A 19 -11.18 10.86 -8.79
C ARG A 19 -11.96 11.89 -7.96
N TYR A 20 -11.52 13.13 -7.84
CA TYR A 20 -12.17 14.11 -6.95
C TYR A 20 -12.38 15.47 -7.63
N GLY A 21 -13.48 15.62 -8.37
CA GLY A 21 -14.00 16.91 -8.79
C GLY A 21 -14.92 17.50 -7.73
N PHE A 22 -14.76 18.78 -7.38
CA PHE A 22 -15.81 19.52 -6.67
C PHE A 22 -15.71 21.04 -6.87
N ASP A 23 -16.89 21.62 -7.11
CA ASP A 23 -17.22 22.97 -7.56
C ASP A 23 -17.02 24.06 -6.50
N GLN A 24 -16.83 25.31 -6.92
CA GLN A 24 -16.33 26.43 -6.10
C GLN A 24 -17.37 27.52 -5.82
N SER A 25 -17.61 27.78 -4.53
CA SER A 25 -17.97 29.11 -4.00
C SER A 25 -17.67 29.14 -2.49
N LEU A 26 -17.02 30.20 -1.98
CA LEU A 26 -16.95 30.72 -0.59
C LEU A 26 -15.65 31.52 -0.33
N GLN A 27 -15.60 32.39 0.69
CA GLN A 27 -14.65 33.49 0.95
C GLN A 27 -13.17 33.08 1.14
N ASP A 28 -12.22 34.01 0.96
CA ASP A 28 -10.79 33.73 0.76
C ASP A 28 -10.06 33.03 1.94
N GLN A 29 -10.46 33.22 3.20
CA GLN A 29 -9.89 32.47 4.34
C GLN A 29 -10.41 31.02 4.37
N ASP A 30 -11.71 30.81 4.12
CA ASP A 30 -12.28 29.47 3.99
C ASP A 30 -11.69 28.74 2.78
N LYS A 31 -11.35 29.46 1.69
CA LYS A 31 -10.67 28.87 0.52
C LYS A 31 -9.31 28.28 0.90
N GLU A 32 -8.49 28.99 1.68
CA GLU A 32 -7.18 28.49 2.07
C GLU A 32 -7.28 27.26 2.97
N GLU A 33 -8.20 27.27 3.95
CA GLU A 33 -8.44 26.11 4.80
C GLU A 33 -9.00 24.92 4.00
N ILE A 34 -9.96 25.15 3.09
CA ILE A 34 -10.50 24.13 2.19
C ILE A 34 -9.39 23.55 1.30
N VAL A 35 -8.52 24.38 0.75
CA VAL A 35 -7.37 23.93 -0.05
C VAL A 35 -6.42 23.10 0.79
N LEU A 36 -6.12 23.51 2.02
CA LEU A 36 -5.24 22.78 2.93
C LEU A 36 -5.84 21.42 3.30
N ARG A 37 -7.14 21.37 3.64
CA ARG A 37 -7.88 20.12 3.89
C ARG A 37 -7.80 19.18 2.68
N LYS A 38 -7.97 19.69 1.46
CA LYS A 38 -7.82 18.92 0.22
C LYS A 38 -6.41 18.34 0.07
N GLN A 39 -5.37 19.11 0.36
CA GLN A 39 -3.99 18.61 0.28
C GLN A 39 -3.69 17.57 1.36
N VAL A 40 -4.18 17.76 2.59
CA VAL A 40 -4.05 16.76 3.68
C VAL A 40 -4.72 15.46 3.28
N MET A 41 -5.96 15.52 2.76
CA MET A 41 -6.66 14.33 2.27
C MET A 41 -5.89 13.62 1.17
N ARG A 42 -5.36 14.38 0.20
CA ARG A 42 -4.50 13.83 -0.86
C ARG A 42 -3.28 13.12 -0.29
N LEU A 43 -2.56 13.74 0.65
CA LEU A 43 -1.38 13.15 1.27
C LEU A 43 -1.73 11.88 2.06
N ARG A 44 -2.82 11.88 2.83
CA ARG A 44 -3.30 10.69 3.54
C ARG A 44 -3.59 9.54 2.58
N SER A 45 -4.21 9.80 1.43
CA SER A 45 -4.48 8.79 0.40
C SER A 45 -3.19 8.25 -0.22
N LEU A 46 -2.23 9.12 -0.57
CA LEU A 46 -0.94 8.68 -1.12
C LEU A 46 -0.18 7.80 -0.11
N ILE A 47 -0.14 8.23 1.14
CA ILE A 47 0.49 7.47 2.23
C ILE A 47 -0.20 6.12 2.43
N ARG A 48 -1.53 6.09 2.40
CA ARG A 48 -2.29 4.83 2.53
C ARG A 48 -1.83 3.80 1.50
N ARG A 49 -1.73 4.19 0.21
CA ARG A 49 -1.21 3.33 -0.86
C ARG A 49 0.22 2.88 -0.62
N MET A 50 1.12 3.82 -0.35
CA MET A 50 2.53 3.49 -0.10
C MET A 50 2.70 2.56 1.11
N THR A 51 1.75 2.54 2.05
CA THR A 51 1.80 1.67 3.24
C THR A 51 1.05 0.35 3.09
N GLY A 52 0.57 0.00 1.88
CA GLY A 52 -0.19 -1.24 1.66
C GLY A 52 -1.52 -1.31 2.42
N ARG A 53 -2.18 -0.16 2.63
CA ARG A 53 -3.49 -0.05 3.31
C ARG A 53 -4.61 0.39 2.37
N ASP A 54 -4.37 0.32 1.07
CA ASP A 54 -5.33 0.65 0.02
C ASP A 54 -5.66 -0.63 -0.76
N ASP A 55 -6.90 -1.10 -0.64
CA ASP A 55 -7.34 -2.36 -1.24
C ASP A 55 -7.77 -2.20 -2.71
N ASP A 56 -7.90 -0.95 -3.19
CA ASP A 56 -8.37 -0.64 -4.54
C ASP A 56 -7.23 -0.52 -5.58
N VAL A 57 -6.00 -0.88 -5.19
CA VAL A 57 -4.81 -0.73 -6.03
C VAL A 57 -4.70 -1.91 -7.01
N SER A 58 -4.46 -1.61 -8.29
CA SER A 58 -4.30 -2.65 -9.30
C SER A 58 -2.99 -3.43 -9.13
N PHE A 59 -2.94 -4.67 -9.62
CA PHE A 59 -1.73 -5.51 -9.52
C PHE A 59 -0.48 -4.84 -10.11
N THR A 60 -0.61 -4.13 -11.23
CA THR A 60 0.48 -3.39 -11.86
C THR A 60 0.95 -2.22 -10.99
N GLU A 61 0.01 -1.46 -10.41
CA GLU A 61 0.35 -0.39 -9.48
C GLU A 61 1.02 -0.94 -8.22
N LEU A 62 0.57 -2.09 -7.69
CA LEU A 62 1.21 -2.77 -6.56
C LEU A 62 2.66 -3.15 -6.89
N GLN A 63 2.91 -3.73 -8.07
CA GLN A 63 4.26 -4.10 -8.50
C GLN A 63 5.18 -2.89 -8.64
N GLU A 64 4.67 -1.79 -9.23
CA GLU A 64 5.40 -0.54 -9.35
C GLU A 64 5.70 0.08 -7.97
N LEU A 65 4.71 0.07 -7.06
CA LEU A 65 4.87 0.54 -5.68
C LEU A 65 5.93 -0.28 -4.92
N THR A 66 5.90 -1.61 -5.04
CA THR A 66 6.90 -2.49 -4.43
C THR A 66 8.29 -2.17 -4.96
N SER A 67 8.48 -2.15 -6.28
CA SER A 67 9.79 -1.85 -6.88
C SER A 67 10.30 -0.46 -6.50
N HIS A 68 9.40 0.53 -6.44
CA HIS A 68 9.75 1.87 -5.99
C HIS A 68 10.21 1.88 -4.53
N LEU A 69 9.49 1.21 -3.63
CA LEU A 69 9.85 1.16 -2.22
C LEU A 69 11.13 0.35 -1.96
N GLU A 70 11.41 -0.71 -2.72
CA GLU A 70 12.70 -1.42 -2.67
C GLU A 70 13.87 -0.48 -3.01
N ASN A 71 13.70 0.36 -4.04
CA ASN A 71 14.71 1.35 -4.39
C ASN A 71 14.88 2.41 -3.28
N VAL A 72 13.78 2.87 -2.68
CA VAL A 72 13.83 3.82 -1.56
C VAL A 72 14.48 3.18 -0.33
N GLN A 73 14.19 1.91 -0.04
CA GLN A 73 14.79 1.17 1.06
C GLN A 73 16.31 1.14 0.92
N ARG A 74 16.83 0.84 -0.28
CA ARG A 74 18.28 0.88 -0.54
C ARG A 74 18.90 2.26 -0.25
N ILE A 75 18.22 3.34 -0.63
CA ILE A 75 18.68 4.71 -0.34
C ILE A 75 18.73 4.96 1.18
N VAL A 76 17.70 4.50 1.90
CA VAL A 76 17.60 4.64 3.36
C VAL A 76 18.67 3.81 4.07
N GLU A 77 18.89 2.57 3.67
CA GLU A 77 19.94 1.69 4.19
C GLU A 77 21.34 2.27 3.96
N ASP A 78 21.62 2.76 2.74
CA ASP A 78 22.88 3.43 2.42
C ASP A 78 23.11 4.65 3.30
N HIS A 79 22.07 5.45 3.57
CA HIS A 79 22.17 6.60 4.45
C HIS A 79 22.32 6.19 5.92
N MET A 80 21.59 5.16 6.36
CA MET A 80 21.67 4.60 7.70
C MET A 80 23.10 4.13 8.02
N ASN A 81 23.75 3.46 7.08
CA ASN A 81 25.15 3.02 7.18
C ASN A 81 26.13 4.20 7.27
N LYS A 82 25.81 5.36 6.68
CA LYS A 82 26.67 6.57 6.75
C LYS A 82 26.62 7.29 8.10
N ILE A 83 25.53 7.18 8.86
CA ILE A 83 25.30 7.97 10.08
C ILE A 83 25.41 7.16 11.39
N MET A 84 25.97 5.94 11.35
CA MET A 84 25.98 4.97 12.45
C MET A 84 26.63 5.47 13.77
N PRO A 85 26.01 5.20 14.94
CA PRO A 85 26.67 4.42 16.02
C PRO A 85 25.73 3.40 16.75
N PRO A 86 26.29 2.44 17.53
CA PRO A 86 25.59 1.27 18.06
C PRO A 86 24.82 1.53 19.37
N ASP A 87 23.85 0.64 19.60
CA ASP A 87 23.10 0.41 20.85
C ASP A 87 22.37 1.59 21.48
N GLN A 88 21.10 1.76 21.10
CA GLN A 88 20.06 2.26 22.02
C GLN A 88 18.71 1.57 21.74
N VAL A 89 18.31 0.68 22.66
CA VAL A 89 16.96 0.11 22.70
C VAL A 89 16.07 1.07 23.48
N GLU A 90 15.42 2.01 22.79
CA GLU A 90 14.36 2.81 23.41
C GLU A 90 13.04 2.03 23.47
N SER A 91 12.33 2.14 24.60
CA SER A 91 11.04 1.50 24.82
C SER A 91 9.99 1.96 23.78
N LYS A 92 9.70 1.10 22.81
CA LYS A 92 8.77 1.35 21.69
C LYS A 92 7.37 1.80 22.14
N GLN A 93 6.93 1.40 23.34
CA GLN A 93 5.58 1.69 23.85
C GLN A 93 5.41 3.16 24.27
N LEU A 94 6.34 3.72 25.05
CA LEU A 94 6.24 5.11 25.56
C LEU A 94 6.37 6.17 24.46
N LYS A 95 7.03 5.85 23.34
CA LYS A 95 7.08 6.72 22.16
C LYS A 95 5.77 6.72 21.39
N MET A 96 5.17 5.54 21.21
CA MET A 96 3.92 5.39 20.47
C MET A 96 2.77 6.15 21.14
N GLU A 97 2.68 6.09 22.47
CA GLU A 97 1.65 6.78 23.24
C GLU A 97 1.83 8.30 23.22
N ARG A 98 3.05 8.79 23.45
CA ARG A 98 3.37 10.23 23.33
C ARG A 98 3.11 10.78 21.93
N GLU A 99 3.46 10.01 20.91
CA GLU A 99 3.22 10.42 19.54
C GLU A 99 1.71 10.43 19.24
N PHE A 100 0.96 9.43 19.68
CA PHE A 100 -0.50 9.38 19.53
C PHE A 100 -1.20 10.61 20.13
N GLU A 101 -0.87 10.97 21.38
CA GLU A 101 -1.47 12.14 22.03
C GLU A 101 -1.05 13.47 21.37
N ARG A 102 0.21 13.56 20.90
CA ARG A 102 0.67 14.71 20.11
C ARG A 102 -0.14 14.86 18.81
N ARG A 103 -0.47 13.76 18.14
CA ARG A 103 -1.26 13.79 16.89
C ARG A 103 -2.72 14.18 17.13
N LYS A 104 -3.26 13.91 18.32
CA LYS A 104 -4.66 14.23 18.67
C LYS A 104 -4.93 15.73 18.81
N SER A 105 -3.89 16.49 19.15
CA SER A 105 -3.96 17.95 19.36
C SER A 105 -3.29 18.75 18.24
N GLU A 106 -2.88 18.10 17.15
CA GLU A 106 -2.22 18.77 16.03
C GLU A 106 -3.18 19.67 15.23
N SER A 107 -2.68 20.84 14.83
CA SER A 107 -3.39 21.70 13.87
C SER A 107 -3.32 21.11 12.46
N LEU A 108 -4.27 21.49 11.60
CA LEU A 108 -4.32 21.05 10.20
C LEU A 108 -3.04 21.40 9.42
N GLN A 109 -2.44 22.56 9.72
CA GLN A 109 -1.17 22.99 9.14
C GLN A 109 0.00 22.11 9.59
N SER A 110 0.06 21.77 10.88
CA SER A 110 1.10 20.88 11.41
C SER A 110 0.97 19.47 10.83
N GLU A 111 -0.26 18.96 10.71
CA GLU A 111 -0.51 17.68 10.08
C GLU A 111 -0.05 17.70 8.61
N PHE A 112 -0.42 18.74 7.87
CA PHE A 112 -0.02 18.88 6.47
C PHE A 112 1.50 18.80 6.30
N GLU A 113 2.25 19.57 7.09
CA GLU A 113 3.71 19.58 6.98
C GLU A 113 4.33 18.23 7.37
N ARG A 114 3.83 17.59 8.43
CA ARG A 114 4.27 16.25 8.84
C ARG A 114 4.04 15.23 7.72
N LEU A 115 2.84 15.19 7.15
CA LEU A 115 2.49 14.27 6.06
C LEU A 115 3.29 14.58 4.79
N ARG A 116 3.57 15.85 4.52
CA ARG A 116 4.38 16.27 3.36
C ARG A 116 5.80 15.74 3.47
N ILE A 117 6.47 15.97 4.59
CA ILE A 117 7.84 15.48 4.85
C ILE A 117 7.88 13.96 4.79
N TYR A 118 6.92 13.30 5.45
CA TYR A 118 6.83 11.84 5.43
C TYR A 118 6.66 11.30 4.01
N ASN A 119 5.76 11.89 3.22
CA ASN A 119 5.55 11.52 1.84
C ASN A 119 6.81 11.75 0.98
N GLU A 120 7.56 12.84 1.19
CA GLU A 120 8.83 13.07 0.51
C GLU A 120 9.85 11.96 0.82
N ARG A 121 9.97 11.56 2.08
CA ARG A 121 10.87 10.48 2.54
C ARG A 121 10.48 9.11 1.99
N MET A 122 9.19 8.76 2.01
CA MET A 122 8.66 7.54 1.36
C MET A 122 8.87 7.53 -0.17
N ASN A 123 9.20 8.69 -0.76
CA ASN A 123 9.58 8.81 -2.16
C ASN A 123 11.09 8.96 -2.38
N GLY A 124 11.91 8.63 -1.37
CA GLY A 124 13.38 8.70 -1.44
C GLY A 124 13.95 10.12 -1.46
N ARG A 125 13.15 11.15 -1.15
CA ARG A 125 13.61 12.54 -1.12
C ARG A 125 13.89 13.01 0.30
N GLY A 126 14.88 13.88 0.44
CA GLY A 126 15.22 14.49 1.74
C GLY A 126 15.82 13.52 2.75
N ILE A 127 16.24 12.32 2.33
CA ILE A 127 16.86 11.31 3.21
C ILE A 127 18.18 11.84 3.77
N GLU A 128 19.00 12.49 2.93
CA GLU A 128 20.28 13.09 3.32
C GLU A 128 20.13 14.19 4.41
N SER A 129 18.96 14.83 4.48
CA SER A 129 18.67 15.84 5.51
C SER A 129 18.36 15.23 6.88
N MET A 130 18.19 13.91 6.97
CA MET A 130 17.94 13.22 8.22
C MET A 130 19.27 13.00 8.96
N SER A 131 19.46 13.73 10.06
CA SER A 131 20.65 13.63 10.91
C SER A 131 20.48 12.66 12.09
N CYS A 132 19.24 12.30 12.44
CA CYS A 132 18.92 11.41 13.55
C CYS A 132 18.88 9.95 13.08
N TYR A 133 19.80 9.11 13.56
CA TYR A 133 19.84 7.68 13.26
C TYR A 133 18.50 6.98 13.57
N HIS A 134 17.90 7.27 14.73
CA HIS A 134 16.62 6.68 15.13
C HIS A 134 15.49 6.98 14.14
N ASP A 135 15.44 8.19 13.59
CA ASP A 135 14.41 8.58 12.63
C ASP A 135 14.59 7.84 11.30
N VAL A 136 15.85 7.58 10.91
CA VAL A 136 16.18 6.81 9.69
C VAL A 136 15.83 5.34 9.88
N VAL A 137 16.15 4.74 11.03
CA VAL A 137 15.73 3.36 11.38
C VAL A 137 14.20 3.23 11.43
N GLN A 138 13.51 4.25 11.96
CA GLN A 138 12.05 4.25 11.98
C GLN A 138 11.45 4.32 10.58
N LEU A 139 12.06 5.11 9.68
CA LEU A 139 11.66 5.17 8.28
C LEU A 139 11.90 3.83 7.57
N ASP A 140 13.06 3.21 7.78
CA ASP A 140 13.38 1.88 7.23
C ASP A 140 12.38 0.81 7.70
N SER A 141 12.07 0.78 8.99
CA SER A 141 11.05 -0.12 9.54
C SER A 141 9.68 0.11 8.87
N GLN A 142 9.30 1.37 8.62
CA GLN A 142 8.04 1.70 7.97
C GLN A 142 8.01 1.27 6.49
N ILE A 143 9.12 1.39 5.78
CA ILE A 143 9.26 0.90 4.40
C ILE A 143 9.19 -0.63 4.38
N THR A 144 9.86 -1.29 5.32
CA THR A 144 9.81 -2.76 5.47
C THR A 144 8.38 -3.25 5.69
N TYR A 145 7.65 -2.66 6.64
CA TYR A 145 6.26 -3.02 6.89
C TYR A 145 5.36 -2.75 5.68
N ALA A 146 5.59 -1.65 4.97
CA ALA A 146 4.86 -1.34 3.75
C ALA A 146 5.08 -2.39 2.66
N LEU A 147 6.33 -2.81 2.43
CA LEU A 147 6.67 -3.87 1.47
C LEU A 147 6.00 -5.20 1.84
N MET A 148 5.98 -5.56 3.13
CA MET A 148 5.26 -6.74 3.61
C MET A 148 3.77 -6.66 3.30
N SER A 149 3.12 -5.53 3.60
CA SER A 149 1.69 -5.34 3.33
C SER A 149 1.36 -5.36 1.83
N LEU A 150 2.20 -4.76 0.98
CA LEU A 150 2.02 -4.82 -0.47
C LEU A 150 2.19 -6.25 -1.00
N SER A 151 3.17 -7.00 -0.47
CA SER A 151 3.34 -8.41 -0.80
C SER A 151 2.11 -9.23 -0.42
N GLU A 152 1.55 -9.02 0.78
CA GLU A 152 0.34 -9.70 1.23
C GLU A 152 -0.86 -9.38 0.32
N GLN A 153 -1.03 -8.11 -0.09
CA GLN A 153 -2.08 -7.73 -1.03
C GLN A 153 -1.94 -8.42 -2.40
N MET A 154 -0.71 -8.66 -2.85
CA MET A 154 -0.45 -9.38 -4.10
C MET A 154 -0.71 -10.89 -3.99
N THR A 155 -0.38 -11.52 -2.85
CA THR A 155 -0.51 -12.98 -2.67
C THR A 155 -1.91 -13.41 -2.27
N ARG A 156 -2.63 -12.59 -1.51
CA ARG A 156 -3.96 -12.90 -0.96
C ARG A 156 -4.98 -13.37 -2.01
N PRO A 157 -5.14 -12.72 -3.19
CA PRO A 157 -6.09 -13.18 -4.20
C PRO A 157 -5.76 -14.59 -4.72
N LEU A 158 -4.48 -14.93 -4.82
CA LEU A 158 -4.02 -16.26 -5.25
C LEU A 158 -4.28 -17.31 -4.16
N GLU A 159 -3.98 -16.99 -2.91
CA GLU A 159 -4.24 -17.87 -1.76
C GLU A 159 -5.74 -18.15 -1.60
N GLU A 160 -6.59 -17.13 -1.76
CA GLU A 160 -8.05 -17.29 -1.73
C GLU A 160 -8.56 -18.18 -2.87
N GLN A 161 -7.98 -18.07 -4.08
CA GLN A 161 -8.33 -18.94 -5.21
C GLN A 161 -7.91 -20.39 -4.96
N LEU A 162 -6.71 -20.61 -4.43
CA LEU A 162 -6.21 -21.95 -4.10
C LEU A 162 -7.05 -22.60 -2.99
N CYS A 163 -7.38 -21.86 -1.93
CA CYS A 163 -8.25 -22.33 -0.85
C CYS A 163 -9.65 -22.71 -1.38
N LYS A 164 -10.25 -21.88 -2.24
CA LYS A 164 -11.53 -22.21 -2.91
C LYS A 164 -11.41 -23.46 -3.80
N ALA A 165 -10.30 -23.63 -4.51
CA ALA A 165 -10.06 -24.82 -5.33
C ALA A 165 -9.87 -26.09 -4.49
N GLU A 166 -9.23 -25.99 -3.33
CA GLU A 166 -9.06 -27.11 -2.40
C GLU A 166 -10.35 -27.51 -1.69
N LEU A 167 -11.16 -26.52 -1.28
CA LEU A 167 -12.53 -26.75 -0.80
C LEU A 167 -13.39 -27.37 -1.90
N GLY A 168 -13.28 -26.89 -3.14
CA GLY A 168 -13.94 -27.52 -4.29
C GLY A 168 -13.52 -28.97 -4.50
N LYS A 169 -12.22 -29.28 -4.38
CA LYS A 169 -11.71 -30.66 -4.44
C LYS A 169 -12.22 -31.52 -3.26
N HIS A 170 -12.32 -30.95 -2.06
CA HIS A 170 -12.92 -31.64 -0.90
C HIS A 170 -14.40 -31.92 -1.11
N VAL A 171 -15.17 -30.95 -1.62
CA VAL A 171 -16.58 -31.12 -1.97
C VAL A 171 -16.76 -32.17 -3.08
N VAL A 172 -15.92 -32.15 -4.13
CA VAL A 172 -15.93 -33.17 -5.21
C VAL A 172 -15.58 -34.57 -4.69
N LYS A 173 -14.66 -34.67 -3.72
CA LYS A 173 -14.33 -35.93 -3.04
C LYS A 173 -15.46 -36.43 -2.14
N ILE A 174 -16.18 -35.53 -1.45
CA ILE A 174 -17.30 -35.88 -0.56
C ILE A 174 -18.55 -36.30 -1.34
N TYR A 175 -18.80 -35.72 -2.52
CA TYR A 175 -20.00 -36.02 -3.35
C TYR A 175 -19.76 -36.99 -4.52
N GLY A 176 -18.57 -37.58 -4.65
CA GLY A 176 -18.36 -38.81 -5.43
C GLY A 176 -18.78 -38.80 -6.91
N LYS A 177 -17.94 -38.23 -7.78
CA LYS A 177 -17.44 -38.79 -9.09
C LYS A 177 -16.97 -37.65 -10.02
N PRO A 178 -15.75 -37.72 -10.59
CA PRO A 178 -15.37 -36.80 -11.66
C PRO A 178 -16.06 -37.21 -12.98
N ILE A 179 -16.64 -36.24 -13.68
CA ILE A 179 -17.05 -36.41 -15.07
C ILE A 179 -15.79 -36.14 -15.92
N THR A 180 -15.09 -37.21 -16.30
CA THR A 180 -14.13 -37.19 -17.40
C THR A 180 -14.69 -38.01 -18.57
N ASP A 181 -14.32 -37.63 -19.79
CA ASP A 181 -14.87 -38.12 -21.06
C ASP A 181 -14.81 -39.65 -21.27
N GLU A 182 -14.00 -40.35 -20.47
CA GLU A 182 -13.93 -41.82 -20.41
C GLU A 182 -15.26 -42.49 -20.02
N ASN A 183 -16.15 -41.78 -19.30
CA ASN A 183 -17.47 -42.29 -18.95
C ASN A 183 -18.44 -42.41 -20.14
N LYS A 184 -18.12 -41.81 -21.29
CA LYS A 184 -18.97 -41.86 -22.49
C LYS A 184 -18.84 -43.19 -23.22
N GLU A 185 -17.63 -43.78 -23.26
CA GLU A 185 -17.40 -45.11 -23.82
C GLU A 185 -17.96 -46.22 -22.92
N LEU A 186 -17.77 -46.12 -21.60
CA LEU A 186 -18.39 -47.06 -20.65
C LEU A 186 -19.92 -47.05 -20.72
N ARG A 187 -20.54 -45.88 -20.92
CA ARG A 187 -22.00 -45.78 -21.11
C ARG A 187 -22.46 -46.33 -22.47
N ARG A 188 -21.62 -46.28 -23.51
CA ARG A 188 -21.91 -46.90 -24.82
C ARG A 188 -21.77 -48.41 -24.76
N SER A 189 -20.74 -48.95 -24.11
CA SER A 189 -20.53 -50.39 -23.95
C SER A 189 -21.62 -51.05 -23.09
N VAL A 190 -22.04 -50.40 -21.99
CA VAL A 190 -23.14 -50.90 -21.15
C VAL A 190 -24.50 -50.86 -21.85
N ARG A 191 -24.76 -49.86 -22.71
CA ARG A 191 -25.99 -49.81 -23.54
C ARG A 191 -26.02 -50.87 -24.64
N LEU A 192 -24.85 -51.19 -25.21
CA LEU A 192 -24.71 -52.26 -26.21
C LEU A 192 -24.85 -53.65 -25.56
N ALA A 193 -24.38 -53.81 -24.32
CA ALA A 193 -24.53 -55.06 -23.55
C ALA A 193 -26.00 -55.34 -23.18
N LYS A 194 -26.79 -54.31 -22.86
CA LYS A 194 -28.23 -54.45 -22.53
C LYS A 194 -29.17 -54.65 -23.72
N LYS A 195 -28.66 -54.62 -24.96
CA LYS A 195 -29.45 -54.81 -26.18
C LYS A 195 -29.34 -56.24 -26.75
N LYS A 196 -28.67 -57.15 -26.02
CA LYS A 196 -28.44 -58.55 -26.41
C LYS A 196 -29.13 -59.58 -25.49
N GLU A 197 -29.97 -59.12 -24.56
CA GLU A 197 -31.01 -59.93 -23.90
C GLU A 197 -32.37 -59.54 -24.46
#